data_AF-N1PP14-F1
#
_entry.id   AF-N1PP14-F1
#
_cell.length_a   1.000
_cell.length_b   1.000
_cell.length_c   1.000
_cell.angle_alpha   90.00
_cell.angle_beta   90.00
_cell.angle_gamma   90.00
#
_symmetry.space_group_name_H-M   'P 1'
#
loop_
_entity.id
_entity.type
_entity.pdbx_description
1 polymer ?
#
loop_
_entity_poly.entity_id
_entity_poly.type
_entity_poly.pdbx_seq_one_letter_code
_entity_poly.pdbx_strand_id
1 'polypeptide(L)'
;MHATAQRAATERRAPSTRNRQVLQERWALTPEEARRRKGLQEDRMIEKWVAKTVAVGAISVTTEAAMDFIRGFEELLAKARGRPSVDPDQFDKIKDECGLSGTDCFALSRVLLNGRQEERFTGRKLLISLSRSGDVEATIYIMANAVQQQKAKPTTLKSVEIQYAKAHLAKVATEGKNFRAMVLEGRLALALQDEERAIDLWTKAMSAAVQAAEEAERNPEKRPAISRQDGERDQFELDSPWIELMMLHYTRSKFKGKDEMSKCQWAMEIGCQQDDPVSHYYASTFTKRENEDGSHMPTSDWLYHVTKAATSGHQKAMHELGEFYAKVGWKYIEDEPPNHLKPTPFDTFPALSSERSMADTLRSWAGIHNPKITKPTDSIFQSAVFPHTALDRWNLALQWLNEACKYTYAPSFLMVAQLYMQESLWSGANAPKSALSLSNERYDYASTDDREAEIAIDKPRPELEPDPPNPYYSIENAKRWLRQVFYAHQAHRYIDQAKAQYASKRRRGLTSAATDEDDIISEQAMSRLPFDIRKWFRFPEVREMYEAEIESLYQDAKRLCDEEGWDIFNDDGSVVYKAEVTREAKRAAASG
;
A
#
# COMPACT_ATOMS: atom_id res chain seq x y z
N MET A 1 -55.20 -16.40 2.39
CA MET A 1 -54.21 -17.45 2.08
C MET A 1 -52.78 -16.93 2.34
N HIS A 2 -52.51 -16.46 3.56
CA HIS A 2 -51.28 -15.73 3.92
C HIS A 2 -50.69 -16.23 5.26
N ALA A 3 -50.79 -17.53 5.55
CA ALA A 3 -50.38 -18.08 6.86
C ALA A 3 -49.55 -19.38 6.80
N THR A 4 -49.13 -19.83 5.62
CA THR A 4 -48.41 -21.12 5.48
C THR A 4 -46.98 -21.03 4.93
N ALA A 5 -46.50 -19.85 4.52
CA ALA A 5 -45.15 -19.70 3.97
C ALA A 5 -44.04 -19.36 4.99
N GLN A 6 -44.39 -18.96 6.23
CA GLN A 6 -43.40 -18.57 7.26
C GLN A 6 -42.87 -19.74 8.13
N ARG A 7 -43.23 -20.99 7.83
CA ARG A 7 -42.74 -22.17 8.59
C ARG A 7 -41.67 -23.02 7.87
N ALA A 8 -41.24 -22.66 6.66
CA ALA A 8 -40.27 -23.45 5.90
C ALA A 8 -38.79 -23.02 6.07
N ALA A 9 -38.50 -21.94 6.81
CA ALA A 9 -37.14 -21.38 6.90
C ALA A 9 -36.36 -21.74 8.20
N THR A 10 -36.84 -22.71 8.99
CA THR A 10 -36.14 -23.19 10.20
C THR A 10 -35.94 -24.71 10.22
N GLU A 11 -35.85 -25.35 9.06
CA GLU A 11 -35.32 -26.72 8.99
C GLU A 11 -33.81 -26.69 9.23
N ARG A 12 -33.43 -26.93 10.50
CA ARG A 12 -32.06 -27.26 10.89
C ARG A 12 -31.58 -28.41 10.01
N ARG A 13 -30.77 -28.10 9.00
CA ARG A 13 -30.04 -29.12 8.23
C ARG A 13 -29.30 -30.01 9.22
N ALA A 14 -29.61 -31.31 9.22
CA ALA A 14 -28.93 -32.28 10.04
C ALA A 14 -27.41 -32.16 9.77
N PRO A 15 -26.56 -32.10 10.82
CA PRO A 15 -25.12 -32.03 10.62
C PRO A 15 -24.66 -33.20 9.75
N SER A 16 -23.80 -32.93 8.77
CA SER A 16 -23.21 -33.95 7.90
C SER A 16 -22.64 -35.11 8.71
N THR A 17 -22.58 -36.31 8.14
CA THR A 17 -22.11 -37.54 8.81
C THR A 17 -20.76 -37.35 9.52
N ARG A 18 -19.88 -36.53 8.93
CA ARG A 18 -18.60 -36.11 9.50
C ARG A 18 -18.75 -35.21 10.73
N ASN A 19 -19.65 -34.24 10.71
CA ASN A 19 -19.99 -33.40 11.87
C ASN A 19 -20.68 -34.21 12.97
N ARG A 20 -21.48 -35.23 12.61
CA ARG A 20 -22.15 -36.13 13.56
C ARG A 20 -21.15 -37.05 14.28
N GLN A 21 -20.14 -37.56 13.56
CA GLN A 21 -19.01 -38.30 14.14
C GLN A 21 -18.12 -37.41 15.02
N VAL A 22 -17.79 -36.19 14.58
CA VAL A 22 -17.01 -35.23 15.39
C VAL A 22 -17.77 -34.80 16.65
N LEU A 23 -19.11 -34.64 16.58
CA LEU A 23 -19.96 -34.35 17.73
C LEU A 23 -20.11 -35.56 18.67
N GLN A 24 -20.25 -36.77 18.14
CA GLN A 24 -20.28 -38.00 18.95
C GLN A 24 -18.94 -38.25 19.64
N GLU A 25 -17.80 -38.02 18.98
CA GLU A 25 -16.48 -38.10 19.59
C GLU A 25 -16.24 -37.00 20.64
N ARG A 26 -16.83 -35.81 20.47
CA ARG A 26 -16.79 -34.74 21.48
C ARG A 26 -17.67 -35.00 22.70
N TRP A 27 -18.78 -35.71 22.52
CA TRP A 27 -19.68 -36.09 23.62
C TRP A 27 -19.24 -37.36 24.36
N ALA A 28 -18.34 -38.15 23.77
CA ALA A 28 -17.76 -39.34 24.40
C ALA A 28 -16.55 -39.05 25.30
N LEU A 29 -16.06 -37.80 25.34
CA LEU A 29 -14.91 -37.40 26.16
C LEU A 29 -15.41 -36.71 27.42
N THR A 30 -14.89 -37.12 28.57
CA THR A 30 -15.04 -36.33 29.80
C THR A 30 -14.45 -34.92 29.60
N PRO A 31 -14.88 -33.89 30.35
CA PRO A 31 -14.31 -32.55 30.23
C PRO A 31 -12.78 -32.50 30.36
N GLU A 32 -12.18 -33.42 31.12
CA GLU A 32 -10.74 -33.57 31.25
C GLU A 32 -10.09 -34.21 30.02
N GLU A 33 -10.66 -35.26 29.46
CA GLU A 33 -10.16 -35.89 28.23
C GLU A 33 -10.35 -34.98 27.00
N ALA A 34 -11.42 -34.18 26.98
CA ALA A 34 -11.62 -33.16 25.97
C ALA A 34 -10.56 -32.05 26.07
N ARG A 35 -10.18 -31.62 27.28
CA ARG A 35 -9.07 -30.68 27.51
C ARG A 35 -7.73 -31.31 27.09
N ARG A 36 -7.49 -32.57 27.42
CA ARG A 36 -6.26 -33.29 27.11
C ARG A 36 -6.10 -33.56 25.61
N ARG A 37 -7.16 -33.97 24.91
CA ARG A 37 -7.19 -34.15 23.45
C ARG A 37 -7.08 -32.82 22.71
N LYS A 38 -7.66 -31.76 23.28
CA LYS A 38 -7.51 -30.39 22.79
C LYS A 38 -6.03 -29.96 22.90
N GLY A 39 -5.38 -30.10 24.07
CA GLY A 39 -3.94 -29.85 24.22
C GLY A 39 -3.06 -30.64 23.24
N LEU A 40 -3.32 -31.94 23.05
CA LEU A 40 -2.58 -32.79 22.09
C LEU A 40 -2.78 -32.40 20.61
N GLN A 41 -3.94 -31.87 20.22
CA GLN A 41 -4.15 -31.33 18.87
C GLN A 41 -3.43 -29.99 18.68
N GLU A 42 -3.09 -29.31 19.76
CA GLU A 42 -2.59 -27.94 19.79
C GLU A 42 -1.07 -27.91 19.82
N ASP A 43 -0.42 -28.78 20.60
CA ASP A 43 1.02 -29.04 20.51
C ASP A 43 1.42 -29.46 19.09
N ARG A 44 0.55 -30.24 18.43
CA ARG A 44 0.70 -30.63 17.01
C ARG A 44 0.61 -29.47 16.02
N MET A 45 0.07 -28.30 16.40
CA MET A 45 0.01 -27.15 15.48
C MET A 45 1.33 -26.37 15.45
N ILE A 46 1.94 -26.11 16.60
CA ILE A 46 3.26 -25.46 16.67
C ILE A 46 4.28 -26.32 15.94
N GLU A 47 4.32 -27.63 16.26
CA GLU A 47 5.22 -28.58 15.61
C GLU A 47 5.04 -28.60 14.09
N LYS A 48 3.79 -28.55 13.60
CA LYS A 48 3.50 -28.43 12.16
C LYS A 48 3.98 -27.12 11.56
N TRP A 49 3.86 -26.00 12.26
CA TRP A 49 4.34 -24.70 11.78
C TRP A 49 5.86 -24.65 11.76
N VAL A 50 6.53 -25.13 12.81
CA VAL A 50 7.98 -25.29 12.85
C VAL A 50 8.45 -26.20 11.72
N ALA A 51 7.82 -27.37 11.53
CA ALA A 51 8.13 -28.28 10.44
C ALA A 51 7.97 -27.63 9.06
N LYS A 52 6.92 -26.83 8.85
CA LYS A 52 6.72 -26.07 7.62
C LYS A 52 7.84 -25.04 7.40
N THR A 53 8.23 -24.30 8.44
CA THR A 53 9.29 -23.29 8.36
C THR A 53 10.66 -23.91 8.08
N VAL A 54 10.95 -25.07 8.68
CA VAL A 54 12.14 -25.89 8.38
C VAL A 54 12.10 -26.39 6.93
N ALA A 55 10.97 -26.91 6.46
CA ALA A 55 10.83 -27.44 5.10
C ALA A 55 11.02 -26.37 4.02
N VAL A 56 10.70 -25.11 4.32
CA VAL A 56 10.93 -23.95 3.44
C VAL A 56 12.38 -23.43 3.55
N GLY A 57 13.19 -23.95 4.47
CA GLY A 57 14.59 -23.58 4.67
C GLY A 57 14.80 -22.29 5.46
N ALA A 58 13.75 -21.78 6.13
CA ALA A 58 13.86 -20.59 6.98
C ALA A 58 14.45 -20.90 8.37
N ILE A 59 14.46 -22.19 8.77
CA ILE A 59 15.20 -22.69 9.92
C ILE A 59 16.14 -23.79 9.41
N SER A 60 17.42 -23.67 9.73
CA SER A 60 18.49 -24.53 9.22
C SER A 60 18.59 -25.90 9.92
N VAL A 61 18.07 -25.99 11.15
CA VAL A 61 18.11 -27.21 11.98
C VAL A 61 16.88 -28.11 11.75
N THR A 62 16.92 -29.33 12.28
CA THR A 62 15.78 -30.25 12.24
C THR A 62 14.61 -29.73 13.09
N THR A 63 13.39 -30.16 12.76
CA THR A 63 12.20 -29.85 13.57
C THR A 63 12.36 -30.32 15.02
N GLU A 64 13.00 -31.46 15.25
CA GLU A 64 13.28 -31.98 16.59
C GLU A 64 14.19 -31.05 17.39
N ALA A 65 15.32 -30.63 16.82
CA ALA A 65 16.25 -29.71 17.47
C ALA A 65 15.59 -28.34 17.77
N ALA A 66 14.76 -27.83 16.86
CA ALA A 66 14.00 -26.61 17.07
C ALA A 66 12.98 -26.74 18.22
N MET A 67 12.29 -27.88 18.32
CA MET A 67 11.35 -28.15 19.41
C MET A 67 12.07 -28.39 20.76
N ASP A 68 13.24 -29.03 20.74
CA ASP A 68 14.11 -29.17 21.92
C ASP A 68 14.56 -27.81 22.45
N PHE A 69 14.96 -26.91 21.56
CA PHE A 69 15.28 -25.54 21.92
C PHE A 69 14.10 -24.81 22.56
N ILE A 70 12.89 -24.89 21.97
CA ILE A 70 11.69 -24.25 22.53
C ILE A 70 11.44 -24.75 23.97
N ARG A 71 11.50 -26.08 24.18
CA ARG A 71 11.31 -26.68 25.51
C ARG A 71 12.39 -26.23 26.51
N GLY A 72 13.65 -26.27 26.11
CA GLY A 72 14.76 -25.81 26.95
C GLY A 72 14.65 -24.31 27.29
N PHE A 73 14.20 -23.50 26.34
CA PHE A 73 13.95 -22.08 26.55
C PHE A 73 12.79 -21.83 27.51
N GLU A 74 11.69 -22.57 27.42
CA GLU A 74 10.56 -22.49 28.36
C GLU A 74 10.98 -22.84 29.79
N GLU A 75 11.89 -23.81 29.97
CA GLU A 75 12.47 -24.12 31.27
C GLU A 75 13.31 -22.97 31.83
N LEU A 76 14.09 -22.28 30.98
CA LEU A 76 14.81 -21.07 31.39
C LEU A 76 13.84 -19.95 31.77
N LEU A 77 12.75 -19.77 31.01
CA LEU A 77 11.73 -18.77 31.33
C LEU A 77 11.05 -19.04 32.68
N ALA A 78 10.77 -20.30 32.98
CA ALA A 78 10.19 -20.70 34.26
C ALA A 78 11.12 -20.35 35.44
N LYS A 79 12.44 -20.40 35.23
CA LYS A 79 13.46 -20.00 36.22
C LYS A 79 13.63 -18.48 36.30
N ALA A 80 13.42 -17.77 35.19
CA ALA A 80 13.56 -16.32 35.08
C ALA A 80 12.27 -15.53 35.42
N ARG A 81 11.36 -16.09 36.22
CA ARG A 81 10.06 -15.47 36.56
C ARG A 81 10.21 -14.02 37.03
N GLY A 82 9.39 -13.14 36.45
CA GLY A 82 9.38 -11.70 36.75
C GLY A 82 10.46 -10.88 36.05
N ARG A 83 11.37 -11.51 35.29
CA ARG A 83 12.39 -10.80 34.50
C ARG A 83 11.92 -10.57 33.05
N PRO A 84 12.41 -9.51 32.39
CA PRO A 84 12.07 -9.23 30.99
C PRO A 84 12.65 -10.28 30.02
N SER A 85 13.81 -10.86 30.33
CA SER A 85 14.52 -11.88 29.54
C SER A 85 15.22 -12.92 30.42
N VAL A 86 15.64 -14.02 29.80
CA VAL A 86 16.50 -15.04 30.44
C VAL A 86 17.95 -14.55 30.54
N ASP A 87 18.78 -15.33 31.22
CA ASP A 87 20.22 -15.10 31.29
C ASP A 87 20.89 -15.36 29.92
N PRO A 88 21.65 -14.40 29.34
CA PRO A 88 22.26 -14.55 28.01
C PRO A 88 23.20 -15.74 27.88
N ASP A 89 24.02 -16.03 28.90
CA ASP A 89 25.00 -17.12 28.83
C ASP A 89 24.29 -18.48 28.81
N GLN A 90 23.20 -18.61 29.58
CA GLN A 90 22.36 -19.81 29.57
C GLN A 90 21.58 -19.94 28.26
N PHE A 91 21.12 -18.81 27.70
CA PHE A 91 20.44 -18.77 26.42
C PHE A 91 21.34 -19.22 25.27
N ASP A 92 22.54 -18.64 25.19
CA ASP A 92 23.53 -18.98 24.17
C ASP A 92 23.97 -20.44 24.29
N LYS A 93 24.09 -20.96 25.52
CA LYS A 93 24.37 -22.38 25.74
C LYS A 93 23.30 -23.30 25.13
N ILE A 94 22.01 -23.07 25.40
CA ILE A 94 20.94 -23.94 24.85
C ILE A 94 20.84 -23.78 23.33
N LYS A 95 21.03 -22.56 22.83
CA LYS A 95 21.08 -22.26 21.40
C LYS A 95 22.19 -23.07 20.71
N ASP A 96 23.39 -23.07 21.27
CA ASP A 96 24.55 -23.78 20.74
C ASP A 96 24.38 -25.30 20.86
N GLU A 97 23.84 -25.81 21.97
CA GLU A 97 23.53 -27.23 22.18
C GLU A 97 22.55 -27.79 21.13
N CYS A 98 21.58 -26.97 20.71
CA CYS A 98 20.60 -27.33 19.69
C CYS A 98 21.08 -27.00 18.26
N GLY A 99 22.25 -26.36 18.11
CA GLY A 99 22.82 -25.97 16.82
C GLY A 99 22.09 -24.84 16.09
N LEU A 100 21.34 -23.99 16.81
CA LEU A 100 20.59 -22.89 16.18
C LEU A 100 21.47 -21.66 15.97
N SER A 101 21.32 -21.02 14.82
CA SER A 101 21.83 -19.67 14.59
C SER A 101 20.89 -18.60 15.21
N GLY A 102 21.38 -17.37 15.36
CA GLY A 102 20.52 -16.23 15.74
C GLY A 102 19.33 -16.04 14.79
N THR A 103 19.56 -16.26 13.48
CA THR A 103 18.52 -16.22 12.44
C THR A 103 17.46 -17.30 12.65
N ASP A 104 17.85 -18.52 13.05
CA ASP A 104 16.90 -19.60 13.34
C ASP A 104 16.03 -19.27 14.56
N CYS A 105 16.64 -18.76 15.64
CA CYS A 105 15.91 -18.32 16.83
C CYS A 105 14.95 -17.15 16.51
N PHE A 106 15.36 -16.21 15.66
CA PHE A 106 14.50 -15.12 15.20
C PHE A 106 13.30 -15.65 14.40
N ALA A 107 13.53 -16.57 13.46
CA ALA A 107 12.46 -17.23 12.69
C ALA A 107 11.49 -17.99 13.61
N LEU A 108 12.01 -18.73 14.60
CA LEU A 108 11.18 -19.41 15.61
C LEU A 108 10.34 -18.44 16.43
N SER A 109 10.90 -17.29 16.79
CA SER A 109 10.14 -16.27 17.52
C SER A 109 8.93 -15.78 16.73
N ARG A 110 9.06 -15.60 15.39
CA ARG A 110 7.93 -15.26 14.50
C ARG A 110 6.87 -16.36 14.45
N VAL A 111 7.28 -17.63 14.41
CA VAL A 111 6.35 -18.78 14.47
C VAL A 111 5.55 -18.75 15.78
N LEU A 112 6.21 -18.53 16.91
CA LEU A 112 5.59 -18.48 18.23
C LEU A 112 4.68 -17.26 18.42
N LEU A 113 5.03 -16.10 17.84
CA LEU A 113 4.19 -14.90 17.85
C LEU A 113 2.86 -15.07 17.09
N ASN A 114 2.82 -15.98 16.11
CA ASN A 114 1.58 -16.35 15.40
C ASN A 114 0.76 -17.41 16.15
N GLY A 115 1.28 -17.87 17.29
CA GLY A 115 0.66 -18.83 18.19
C GLY A 115 -0.40 -18.24 19.10
N ARG A 116 -0.71 -19.00 20.15
CA ARG A 116 -1.64 -18.67 21.23
C ARG A 116 -1.05 -17.71 22.22
N GLN A 117 -1.81 -17.33 23.23
CA GLN A 117 -1.35 -16.41 24.26
C GLN A 117 -0.07 -16.88 24.98
N GLU A 118 0.04 -18.18 25.30
CA GLU A 118 1.24 -18.74 25.96
C GLU A 118 2.43 -18.79 24.99
N GLU A 119 2.23 -19.28 23.77
CA GLU A 119 3.25 -19.32 22.72
C GLU A 119 3.73 -17.92 22.34
N ARG A 120 2.82 -16.94 22.22
CA ARG A 120 3.12 -15.53 21.99
C ARG A 120 3.96 -14.97 23.13
N PHE A 121 3.65 -15.33 24.37
CA PHE A 121 4.47 -14.93 25.51
C PHE A 121 5.88 -15.50 25.39
N THR A 122 6.03 -16.79 25.07
CA THR A 122 7.33 -17.42 24.81
C THR A 122 8.06 -16.73 23.65
N GLY A 123 7.39 -16.47 22.53
CA GLY A 123 7.95 -15.77 21.36
C GLY A 123 8.40 -14.35 21.66
N ARG A 124 7.61 -13.57 22.41
CA ARG A 124 8.01 -12.23 22.89
C ARG A 124 9.26 -12.30 23.77
N LYS A 125 9.30 -13.25 24.71
CA LYS A 125 10.46 -13.44 25.60
C LYS A 125 11.70 -13.91 24.85
N LEU A 126 11.53 -14.74 23.81
CA LEU A 126 12.60 -15.17 22.92
C LEU A 126 13.22 -13.98 22.19
N LEU A 127 12.40 -13.10 21.60
CA LEU A 127 12.89 -11.86 20.97
C LEU A 127 13.69 -10.97 21.92
N ILE A 128 13.16 -10.72 23.12
CA ILE A 128 13.86 -9.86 24.11
C ILE A 128 15.19 -10.50 24.54
N SER A 129 15.22 -11.84 24.63
CA SER A 129 16.43 -12.57 25.00
C SER A 129 17.47 -12.55 23.87
N LEU A 130 17.04 -12.68 22.61
CA LEU A 130 17.89 -12.51 21.42
C LEU A 130 18.48 -11.09 21.33
N SER A 131 17.67 -10.06 21.54
CA SER A 131 18.18 -8.69 21.60
C SER A 131 19.24 -8.56 22.70
N ARG A 132 19.02 -9.21 23.85
CA ARG A 132 19.98 -9.21 24.96
C ARG A 132 21.28 -9.98 24.71
N SER A 133 21.24 -11.00 23.86
CA SER A 133 22.44 -11.71 23.38
C SER A 133 23.15 -10.96 22.23
N GLY A 134 22.71 -9.74 21.89
CA GLY A 134 23.34 -8.89 20.88
C GLY A 134 22.81 -9.08 19.45
N ASP A 135 21.67 -9.74 19.26
CA ASP A 135 21.06 -9.87 17.94
C ASP A 135 20.45 -8.53 17.47
N VAL A 136 20.94 -8.03 16.34
CA VAL A 136 20.57 -6.72 15.81
C VAL A 136 19.16 -6.73 15.22
N GLU A 137 18.78 -7.77 14.49
CA GLU A 137 17.46 -7.85 13.85
C GLU A 137 16.34 -8.02 14.88
N ALA A 138 16.57 -8.80 15.95
CA ALA A 138 15.66 -8.87 17.09
C ALA A 138 15.50 -7.51 17.78
N THR A 139 16.60 -6.75 17.89
CA THR A 139 16.59 -5.39 18.46
C THR A 139 15.80 -4.42 17.58
N ILE A 140 16.03 -4.44 16.26
CA ILE A 140 15.28 -3.64 15.28
C ILE A 140 13.79 -3.99 15.36
N TYR A 141 13.44 -5.27 15.37
CA TYR A 141 12.04 -5.71 15.41
C TYR A 141 11.32 -5.23 16.68
N ILE A 142 11.92 -5.40 17.86
CA ILE A 142 11.33 -4.93 19.13
C ILE A 142 11.14 -3.42 19.10
N MET A 143 12.17 -2.67 18.70
CA MET A 143 12.15 -1.22 18.75
C MET A 143 11.22 -0.62 17.69
N ALA A 144 11.13 -1.22 16.50
CA ALA A 144 10.21 -0.77 15.46
C ALA A 144 8.75 -0.93 15.89
N ASN A 145 8.39 -2.07 16.49
CA ASN A 145 7.07 -2.26 17.09
C ASN A 145 6.82 -1.25 18.23
N ALA A 146 7.79 -1.01 19.10
CA ALA A 146 7.65 -0.04 20.19
C ALA A 146 7.43 1.39 19.68
N VAL A 147 8.11 1.80 18.60
CA VAL A 147 7.93 3.12 17.96
C VAL A 147 6.55 3.21 17.29
N GLN A 148 6.11 2.18 16.57
CA GLN A 148 4.75 2.14 15.98
C GLN A 148 3.67 2.30 17.06
N GLN A 149 3.79 1.54 18.16
CA GLN A 149 2.83 1.56 19.26
C GLN A 149 2.82 2.85 20.06
N GLN A 150 3.90 3.64 20.02
CA GLN A 150 3.99 4.88 20.79
C GLN A 150 2.86 5.86 20.45
N LYS A 151 2.41 5.89 19.20
CA LYS A 151 1.29 6.75 18.76
C LYS A 151 0.03 6.50 19.60
N ALA A 152 -0.27 5.24 19.92
CA ALA A 152 -1.40 4.85 20.75
C ALA A 152 -1.05 4.81 22.25
N LYS A 153 0.19 4.43 22.61
CA LYS A 153 0.66 4.20 23.98
C LYS A 153 2.03 4.86 24.21
N PRO A 154 2.08 6.17 24.53
CA PRO A 154 3.35 6.89 24.71
C PRO A 154 4.27 6.32 25.80
N THR A 155 3.72 5.58 26.77
CA THR A 155 4.49 4.93 27.84
C THR A 155 5.30 3.72 27.38
N THR A 156 5.01 3.16 26.19
CA THR A 156 5.72 1.97 25.67
C THR A 156 7.22 2.21 25.57
N LEU A 157 7.65 3.39 25.10
CA LEU A 157 9.07 3.77 25.02
C LEU A 157 9.78 3.87 26.39
N LYS A 158 9.02 3.93 27.49
CA LYS A 158 9.55 4.00 28.85
C LYS A 158 9.51 2.64 29.56
N SER A 159 8.99 1.59 28.90
CA SER A 159 8.88 0.26 29.50
C SER A 159 10.26 -0.31 29.85
N VAL A 160 10.35 -0.92 31.04
CA VAL A 160 11.56 -1.61 31.50
C VAL A 160 11.92 -2.77 30.57
N GLU A 161 10.94 -3.38 29.91
CA GLU A 161 11.14 -4.55 29.04
C GLU A 161 11.99 -4.24 27.80
N ILE A 162 11.95 -3.01 27.30
CA ILE A 162 12.66 -2.60 26.08
C ILE A 162 13.91 -1.76 26.35
N GLN A 163 14.23 -1.46 27.63
CA GLN A 163 15.37 -0.59 27.96
C GLN A 163 16.69 -1.13 27.41
N TYR A 164 16.89 -2.46 27.46
CA TYR A 164 18.07 -3.07 26.87
C TYR A 164 18.07 -2.91 25.35
N ALA A 165 16.97 -3.25 24.68
CA ALA A 165 16.86 -3.13 23.22
C ALA A 165 17.11 -1.69 22.75
N LYS A 166 16.60 -0.70 23.50
CA LYS A 166 16.87 0.72 23.26
C LYS A 166 18.35 1.06 23.38
N ALA A 167 19.02 0.62 24.45
CA ALA A 167 20.45 0.85 24.64
C ALA A 167 21.31 0.15 23.56
N HIS A 168 20.92 -1.06 23.18
CA HIS A 168 21.58 -1.82 22.12
C HIS A 168 21.38 -1.17 20.75
N LEU A 169 20.17 -0.71 20.42
CA LEU A 169 19.89 0.03 19.19
C LEU A 169 20.77 1.28 19.10
N ALA A 170 20.83 2.09 20.15
CA ALA A 170 21.66 3.29 20.19
C ALA A 170 23.15 2.96 19.97
N LYS A 171 23.65 1.86 20.55
CA LYS A 171 25.02 1.39 20.34
C LYS A 171 25.26 1.02 18.88
N VAL A 172 24.40 0.18 18.30
CA VAL A 172 24.53 -0.29 16.90
C VAL A 172 24.42 0.88 15.91
N ALA A 173 23.50 1.81 16.14
CA ALA A 173 23.36 3.02 15.32
C ALA A 173 24.61 3.91 15.41
N THR A 174 25.22 4.04 16.59
CA THR A 174 26.46 4.82 16.78
C THR A 174 27.67 4.18 16.11
N GLU A 175 27.72 2.85 16.03
CA GLU A 175 28.77 2.14 15.29
C GLU A 175 28.71 2.41 13.77
N GLY A 176 27.57 2.85 13.24
CA GLY A 176 27.40 3.26 11.84
C GLY A 176 27.45 2.13 10.82
N LYS A 177 27.49 0.86 11.26
CA LYS A 177 27.59 -0.32 10.38
C LYS A 177 26.26 -0.81 9.84
N ASN A 178 25.16 -0.56 10.56
CA ASN A 178 23.82 -0.98 10.16
C ASN A 178 22.94 0.25 9.96
N PHE A 179 22.69 0.61 8.71
CA PHE A 179 21.93 1.81 8.37
C PHE A 179 20.46 1.70 8.81
N ARG A 180 19.83 0.52 8.75
CA ARG A 180 18.46 0.30 9.25
C ARG A 180 18.33 0.62 10.74
N ALA A 181 19.33 0.24 11.54
CA ALA A 181 19.39 0.63 12.95
C ALA A 181 19.50 2.15 13.14
N MET A 182 20.26 2.84 12.28
CA MET A 182 20.33 4.31 12.29
C MET A 182 18.99 4.95 11.90
N VAL A 183 18.30 4.41 10.90
CA VAL A 183 16.96 4.87 10.51
C VAL A 183 15.97 4.74 11.67
N LEU A 184 15.96 3.58 12.31
CA LEU A 184 15.07 3.32 13.44
C LEU A 184 15.41 4.17 14.68
N GLU A 185 16.69 4.35 15.00
CA GLU A 185 17.12 5.25 16.07
C GLU A 185 16.74 6.71 15.77
N GLY A 186 16.81 7.13 14.50
CA GLY A 186 16.32 8.45 14.08
C GLY A 186 14.80 8.60 14.25
N ARG A 187 14.01 7.56 13.94
CA ARG A 187 12.56 7.56 14.23
C ARG A 187 12.28 7.62 15.73
N LEU A 188 13.06 6.90 16.54
CA LEU A 188 12.98 6.98 18.00
C LEU A 188 13.32 8.38 18.51
N ALA A 189 14.37 9.00 17.98
CA ALA A 189 14.77 10.37 18.31
C ALA A 189 13.66 11.37 17.96
N LEU A 190 13.09 11.29 16.75
CA LEU A 190 11.96 12.11 16.34
C LEU A 190 10.76 11.93 17.28
N ALA A 191 10.45 10.70 17.64
CA ALA A 191 9.33 10.40 18.53
C ALA A 191 9.57 10.86 19.99
N LEU A 192 10.84 11.07 20.37
CA LEU A 192 11.27 11.73 21.60
C LEU A 192 11.48 13.25 21.44
N GLN A 193 11.07 13.82 20.29
CA GLN A 193 11.17 15.24 19.94
C GLN A 193 12.61 15.77 19.77
N ASP A 194 13.57 14.90 19.48
CA ASP A 194 14.95 15.26 19.12
C ASP A 194 15.14 15.21 17.60
N GLU A 195 14.67 16.26 16.93
CA GLU A 195 14.70 16.36 15.46
C GLU A 195 16.11 16.47 14.89
N GLU A 196 17.03 17.13 15.59
CA GLU A 196 18.40 17.33 15.10
C GLU A 196 19.17 16.01 15.10
N ARG A 197 18.99 15.18 16.14
CA ARG A 197 19.54 13.82 16.17
C ARG A 197 18.93 12.94 15.08
N ALA A 198 17.63 13.05 14.83
CA ALA A 198 16.97 12.31 13.76
C ALA A 198 17.57 12.65 12.38
N ILE A 199 17.73 13.95 12.08
CA ILE A 199 18.34 14.43 10.83
C ILE A 199 19.77 13.91 10.69
N ASP A 200 20.60 14.02 11.74
CA ASP A 200 21.99 13.56 11.71
C ASP A 200 22.09 12.06 11.41
N LEU A 201 21.28 11.23 12.09
CA LEU A 201 21.28 9.78 11.89
C LEU A 201 20.81 9.38 10.50
N TRP A 202 19.71 9.96 10.01
CA TRP A 202 19.20 9.65 8.67
C TRP A 202 20.13 10.13 7.57
N THR A 203 20.74 11.30 7.74
CA THR A 203 21.74 11.82 6.79
C THR A 203 22.94 10.88 6.69
N LYS A 204 23.42 10.36 7.83
CA LYS A 204 24.54 9.39 7.85
C LYS A 204 24.14 8.02 7.29
N ALA A 205 22.90 7.59 7.50
CA ALA A 205 22.39 6.31 6.99
C ALA A 205 22.26 6.27 5.46
N MET A 206 22.16 7.44 4.83
CA MET A 206 21.70 7.55 3.45
C MET A 206 22.65 6.94 2.42
N SER A 207 23.98 7.15 2.55
CA SER A 207 24.95 6.57 1.61
C SER A 207 24.98 5.04 1.66
N ALA A 208 24.88 4.47 2.87
CA ALA A 208 24.81 3.04 3.06
C ALA A 208 23.49 2.45 2.54
N ALA A 209 22.37 3.16 2.69
CA ALA A 209 21.08 2.76 2.13
C ALA A 209 21.11 2.72 0.59
N VAL A 210 21.68 3.75 -0.05
CA VAL A 210 21.86 3.79 -1.52
C VAL A 210 22.73 2.64 -2.01
N GLN A 211 23.87 2.37 -1.34
CA GLN A 211 24.73 1.24 -1.70
C GLN A 211 23.99 -0.10 -1.58
N ALA A 212 23.21 -0.29 -0.51
CA ALA A 212 22.42 -1.49 -0.33
C ALA A 212 21.34 -1.66 -1.42
N ALA A 213 20.69 -0.57 -1.82
CA ALA A 213 19.70 -0.57 -2.90
C ALA A 213 20.34 -0.93 -4.26
N GLU A 214 21.46 -0.31 -4.61
CA GLU A 214 22.22 -0.62 -5.84
C GLU A 214 22.72 -2.07 -5.86
N GLU A 215 23.20 -2.59 -4.72
CA GLU A 215 23.64 -3.98 -4.61
C GLU A 215 22.47 -4.97 -4.79
N ALA A 216 21.30 -4.64 -4.24
CA ALA A 216 20.09 -5.45 -4.38
C ALA A 216 19.53 -5.44 -5.81
N GLU A 217 19.75 -4.36 -6.57
CA GLU A 217 19.44 -4.28 -8.00
C GLU A 217 20.42 -5.11 -8.84
N ARG A 218 21.73 -5.00 -8.55
CA ARG A 218 22.78 -5.75 -9.27
C ARG A 218 22.70 -7.26 -9.02
N ASN A 219 22.28 -7.68 -7.83
CA ASN A 219 22.24 -9.09 -7.42
C ASN A 219 20.84 -9.50 -6.92
N PRO A 220 19.84 -9.62 -7.80
CA PRO A 220 18.48 -10.00 -7.39
C PRO A 220 18.45 -11.39 -6.72
N GLU A 221 19.41 -12.26 -7.03
CA GLU A 221 19.56 -13.59 -6.42
C GLU A 221 20.06 -13.59 -4.97
N LYS A 222 20.69 -12.50 -4.51
CA LYS A 222 21.15 -12.33 -3.13
C LYS A 222 20.09 -11.75 -2.21
N ARG A 223 18.89 -11.43 -2.74
CA ARG A 223 17.75 -11.08 -1.88
C ARG A 223 17.46 -12.25 -0.93
N PRO A 224 17.43 -12.04 0.40
CA PRO A 224 17.27 -13.12 1.36
C PRO A 224 16.00 -13.93 1.04
N ALA A 225 16.08 -15.26 1.17
CA ALA A 225 15.00 -16.18 0.77
C ALA A 225 13.68 -15.96 1.52
N ILE A 226 13.70 -15.28 2.67
CA ILE A 226 12.51 -14.85 3.41
C ILE A 226 11.71 -13.79 2.61
N SER A 227 12.35 -13.01 1.73
CA SER A 227 11.68 -12.12 0.76
C SER A 227 11.21 -12.83 -0.52
N ARG A 228 11.58 -14.09 -0.76
CA ARG A 228 11.31 -14.78 -2.04
C ARG A 228 9.88 -15.32 -2.17
N GLN A 229 9.17 -15.54 -1.07
CA GLN A 229 7.85 -16.18 -1.16
C GLN A 229 6.67 -15.23 -1.30
N ASP A 230 6.81 -13.93 -0.99
CA ASP A 230 5.70 -12.97 -1.16
C ASP A 230 6.13 -11.53 -1.54
N GLY A 231 7.42 -11.27 -1.82
CA GLY A 231 7.86 -9.90 -2.10
C GLY A 231 7.64 -8.96 -0.91
N GLU A 232 7.69 -9.48 0.32
CA GLU A 232 7.56 -8.69 1.55
C GLU A 232 8.62 -7.57 1.52
N ARG A 233 8.15 -6.33 1.31
CA ARG A 233 8.89 -5.09 1.66
C ARG A 233 9.36 -5.20 3.11
N ASP A 234 10.44 -4.50 3.46
CA ASP A 234 10.80 -4.35 4.88
C ASP A 234 9.54 -3.93 5.64
N GLN A 235 9.07 -4.80 6.56
CA GLN A 235 7.82 -4.61 7.29
C GLN A 235 7.79 -3.24 8.01
N PHE A 236 8.96 -2.71 8.32
CA PHE A 236 9.12 -1.44 8.99
C PHE A 236 9.62 -0.32 8.07
N GLU A 237 9.82 -0.56 6.77
CA GLU A 237 10.27 0.47 5.81
C GLU A 237 11.53 1.24 6.31
N LEU A 238 12.53 0.54 6.82
CA LEU A 238 13.77 1.14 7.33
C LEU A 238 14.81 1.35 6.24
N ASP A 239 14.51 0.90 5.02
CA ASP A 239 15.42 0.94 3.88
C ASP A 239 15.43 2.30 3.15
N SER A 240 14.49 3.18 3.46
CA SER A 240 14.26 4.45 2.76
C SER A 240 14.42 5.68 3.68
N PRO A 241 15.63 5.98 4.21
CA PRO A 241 15.87 7.15 5.08
C PRO A 241 15.53 8.50 4.42
N TRP A 242 15.59 8.56 3.08
CA TRP A 242 15.23 9.75 2.31
C TRP A 242 13.77 10.17 2.48
N ILE A 243 12.84 9.22 2.67
CA ILE A 243 11.42 9.53 2.88
C ILE A 243 11.26 10.31 4.20
N GLU A 244 11.87 9.82 5.28
CA GLU A 244 11.80 10.44 6.60
C GLU A 244 12.45 11.83 6.60
N LEU A 245 13.62 11.97 5.96
CA LEU A 245 14.30 13.27 5.80
C LEU A 245 13.48 14.27 5.01
N MET A 246 12.93 13.84 3.86
CA MET A 246 12.08 14.66 3.01
C MET A 246 10.87 15.17 3.81
N MET A 247 10.14 14.28 4.49
CA MET A 247 8.95 14.65 5.26
C MET A 247 9.28 15.57 6.44
N LEU A 248 10.40 15.34 7.13
CA LEU A 248 10.81 16.18 8.26
C LEU A 248 11.24 17.58 7.79
N HIS A 249 12.05 17.70 6.74
CA HIS A 249 12.46 19.00 6.19
C HIS A 249 11.27 19.76 5.60
N TYR A 250 10.36 19.07 4.90
CA TYR A 250 9.11 19.66 4.44
C TYR A 250 8.30 20.24 5.60
N THR A 251 8.12 19.45 6.68
CA THR A 251 7.36 19.86 7.86
C THR A 251 7.99 21.07 8.54
N ARG A 252 9.31 21.04 8.74
CA ARG A 252 10.08 22.15 9.31
C ARG A 252 9.99 23.41 8.46
N SER A 253 9.96 23.28 7.14
CA SER A 253 9.87 24.42 6.25
C SER A 253 8.46 25.02 6.18
N LYS A 254 7.43 24.19 5.97
CA LYS A 254 6.05 24.66 5.81
C LYS A 254 5.39 25.08 7.12
N PHE A 255 5.59 24.33 8.20
CA PHE A 255 4.86 24.55 9.45
C PHE A 255 5.69 25.24 10.53
N LYS A 256 7.02 25.18 10.45
CA LYS A 256 7.92 25.81 11.43
C LYS A 256 8.73 26.99 10.89
N GLY A 257 8.53 27.36 9.62
CA GLY A 257 9.17 28.52 8.99
C GLY A 257 10.68 28.41 8.83
N LYS A 258 11.26 27.19 8.80
CA LYS A 258 12.70 26.98 8.54
C LYS A 258 12.99 26.99 7.03
N ASP A 259 14.12 27.56 6.63
CA ASP A 259 14.55 27.51 5.23
C ASP A 259 15.27 26.17 4.94
N GLU A 260 14.48 25.12 4.70
CA GLU A 260 14.98 23.75 4.50
C GLU A 260 14.38 23.06 3.27
N MET A 261 13.72 23.82 2.38
CA MET A 261 13.09 23.26 1.18
C MET A 261 14.12 22.63 0.22
N SER A 262 15.33 23.21 0.12
CA SER A 262 16.42 22.64 -0.66
C SER A 262 16.88 21.28 -0.12
N LYS A 263 16.89 21.08 1.20
CA LYS A 263 17.22 19.78 1.83
C LYS A 263 16.10 18.76 1.61
N CYS A 264 14.85 19.20 1.63
CA CYS A 264 13.70 18.37 1.26
C CYS A 264 13.83 17.87 -0.18
N GLN A 265 14.13 18.77 -1.13
CA GLN A 265 14.33 18.44 -2.54
C GLN A 265 15.49 17.47 -2.74
N TRP A 266 16.63 17.71 -2.10
CA TRP A 266 17.78 16.81 -2.15
C TRP A 266 17.44 15.39 -1.67
N ALA A 267 16.76 15.23 -0.54
CA ALA A 267 16.36 13.92 -0.04
C ALA A 267 15.39 13.22 -1.02
N MET A 268 14.43 13.97 -1.54
CA MET A 268 13.46 13.48 -2.53
C MET A 268 14.13 13.04 -3.84
N GLU A 269 15.10 13.81 -4.35
CA GLU A 269 15.86 13.49 -5.56
C GLU A 269 16.64 12.18 -5.41
N ILE A 270 17.25 11.95 -4.25
CA ILE A 270 17.93 10.69 -3.95
C ILE A 270 16.95 9.53 -3.99
N GLY A 271 15.78 9.65 -3.35
CA GLY A 271 14.75 8.61 -3.42
C GLY A 271 14.28 8.34 -4.85
N CYS A 272 14.10 9.39 -5.66
CA CYS A 272 13.77 9.23 -7.09
C CYS A 272 14.90 8.53 -7.89
N GLN A 273 16.17 8.77 -7.56
CA GLN A 273 17.29 8.05 -8.18
C GLN A 273 17.31 6.56 -7.83
N GLN A 274 16.71 6.17 -6.70
CA GLN A 274 16.54 4.77 -6.29
C GLN A 274 15.21 4.16 -6.77
N ASP A 275 14.50 4.83 -7.70
CA ASP A 275 13.16 4.46 -8.20
C ASP A 275 12.12 4.25 -7.07
N ASP A 276 12.25 4.95 -5.93
CA ASP A 276 11.35 4.83 -4.79
C ASP A 276 9.94 5.37 -5.13
N PRO A 277 8.88 4.57 -4.99
CA PRO A 277 7.52 4.96 -5.39
C PRO A 277 6.98 6.16 -4.60
N VAL A 278 7.31 6.27 -3.32
CA VAL A 278 6.83 7.32 -2.44
C VAL A 278 7.54 8.63 -2.78
N SER A 279 8.86 8.61 -2.99
CA SER A 279 9.63 9.77 -3.43
C SER A 279 9.16 10.30 -4.79
N HIS A 280 8.90 9.42 -5.75
CA HIS A 280 8.32 9.83 -7.03
C HIS A 280 6.93 10.44 -6.87
N TYR A 281 6.08 9.90 -6.00
CA TYR A 281 4.76 10.46 -5.75
C TYR A 281 4.84 11.87 -5.15
N TYR A 282 5.68 12.09 -4.14
CA TYR A 282 5.89 13.43 -3.57
C TYR A 282 6.54 14.39 -4.57
N ALA A 283 7.47 13.91 -5.41
CA ALA A 283 8.03 14.72 -6.49
C ALA A 283 6.95 15.22 -7.45
N SER A 284 6.02 14.35 -7.85
CA SER A 284 4.86 14.75 -8.67
C SER A 284 3.97 15.77 -7.95
N THR A 285 3.81 15.64 -6.62
CA THR A 285 2.99 16.57 -5.83
C THR A 285 3.64 17.95 -5.71
N PHE A 286 4.97 18.03 -5.59
CA PHE A 286 5.69 19.32 -5.50
C PHE A 286 5.86 20.03 -6.85
N THR A 287 5.89 19.29 -7.95
CA THR A 287 5.91 19.87 -9.31
C THR A 287 4.52 20.17 -9.84
N LYS A 288 3.47 19.75 -9.12
CA LYS A 288 2.07 19.99 -9.48
C LYS A 288 1.81 21.49 -9.61
N ARG A 289 1.33 21.89 -10.78
CA ARG A 289 0.87 23.26 -11.05
C ARG A 289 -0.66 23.28 -11.13
N GLU A 290 -1.22 24.43 -10.81
CA GLU A 290 -2.67 24.67 -10.84
C GLU A 290 -2.95 25.84 -11.79
N ASN A 291 -4.06 25.74 -12.50
CA ASN A 291 -4.63 26.81 -13.30
C ASN A 291 -5.31 27.84 -12.39
N GLU A 292 -5.74 28.97 -12.95
CA GLU A 292 -6.41 30.05 -12.21
C GLU A 292 -7.72 29.60 -11.51
N ASP A 293 -8.38 28.58 -12.06
CA ASP A 293 -9.59 27.96 -11.51
C ASP A 293 -9.31 26.89 -10.44
N GLY A 294 -8.04 26.64 -10.10
CA GLY A 294 -7.60 25.61 -9.17
C GLY A 294 -7.56 24.20 -9.78
N SER A 295 -7.84 24.04 -11.08
CA SER A 295 -7.69 22.75 -11.76
C SER A 295 -6.21 22.41 -11.94
N HIS A 296 -5.87 21.12 -11.91
CA HIS A 296 -4.48 20.70 -12.12
C HIS A 296 -4.04 20.94 -13.57
N MET A 297 -2.92 21.62 -13.74
CA MET A 297 -2.23 21.78 -15.02
C MET A 297 -1.19 20.66 -15.20
N PRO A 298 -1.45 19.65 -16.05
CA PRO A 298 -0.55 18.51 -16.24
C PRO A 298 0.70 18.90 -17.03
N THR A 299 1.87 18.68 -16.44
CA THR A 299 3.18 18.91 -17.07
C THR A 299 3.90 17.58 -17.32
N SER A 300 4.89 17.58 -18.21
CA SER A 300 5.75 16.42 -18.49
C SER A 300 6.49 15.93 -17.23
N ASP A 301 6.99 16.84 -16.40
CA ASP A 301 7.64 16.52 -15.12
C ASP A 301 6.65 15.83 -14.15
N TRP A 302 5.43 16.37 -14.01
CA TRP A 302 4.39 15.74 -13.19
C TRP A 302 4.07 14.35 -13.72
N LEU A 303 3.80 14.22 -15.02
CA LEU A 303 3.40 12.97 -15.66
C LEU A 303 4.50 11.91 -15.55
N TYR A 304 5.77 12.30 -15.69
CA TYR A 304 6.92 11.43 -15.49
C TYR A 304 6.95 10.86 -14.07
N HIS A 305 6.89 11.73 -13.05
CA HIS A 305 7.01 11.30 -11.66
C HIS A 305 5.80 10.48 -11.20
N VAL A 306 4.58 10.88 -11.57
CA VAL A 306 3.38 10.11 -11.19
C VAL A 306 3.32 8.75 -11.91
N THR A 307 3.77 8.68 -13.18
CA THR A 307 3.90 7.42 -13.92
C THR A 307 4.91 6.50 -13.26
N LYS A 308 6.10 7.02 -12.91
CA LYS A 308 7.12 6.26 -12.18
C LYS A 308 6.60 5.74 -10.84
N ALA A 309 5.95 6.60 -10.04
CA ALA A 309 5.34 6.20 -8.78
C ALA A 309 4.31 5.08 -8.96
N ALA A 310 3.42 5.20 -9.96
CA ALA A 310 2.40 4.20 -10.25
C ALA A 310 3.01 2.88 -10.72
N THR A 311 3.98 2.90 -11.64
CA THR A 311 4.67 1.69 -12.11
C THR A 311 5.46 0.99 -10.99
N SER A 312 5.97 1.75 -10.02
CA SER A 312 6.69 1.25 -8.84
C SER A 312 5.76 0.80 -7.70
N GLY A 313 4.44 0.78 -7.92
CA GLY A 313 3.48 0.22 -6.97
C GLY A 313 2.83 1.23 -6.00
N HIS A 314 2.85 2.54 -6.28
CA HIS A 314 2.16 3.54 -5.46
C HIS A 314 0.67 3.64 -5.83
N GLN A 315 -0.22 3.20 -4.94
CA GLN A 315 -1.65 3.02 -5.23
C GLN A 315 -2.37 4.33 -5.52
N LYS A 316 -2.06 5.39 -4.76
CA LYS A 316 -2.63 6.72 -5.00
C LYS A 316 -2.15 7.32 -6.32
N ALA A 317 -0.93 7.02 -6.76
CA ALA A 317 -0.42 7.49 -8.05
C ALA A 317 -1.12 6.76 -9.21
N MET A 318 -1.36 5.44 -9.06
CA MET A 318 -2.18 4.68 -10.01
C MET A 318 -3.59 5.26 -10.12
N HIS A 319 -4.20 5.63 -8.98
CA HIS A 319 -5.50 6.28 -8.98
C HIS A 319 -5.49 7.63 -9.71
N GLU A 320 -4.53 8.50 -9.38
CA GLU A 320 -4.40 9.82 -10.00
C GLU A 320 -4.14 9.73 -11.51
N LEU A 321 -3.35 8.76 -11.98
CA LEU A 321 -3.19 8.49 -13.41
C LEU A 321 -4.49 8.01 -14.06
N GLY A 322 -5.21 7.13 -13.40
CA GLY A 322 -6.51 6.65 -13.85
C GLY A 322 -7.51 7.80 -14.00
N GLU A 323 -7.58 8.67 -13.00
CA GLU A 323 -8.40 9.88 -13.01
C GLU A 323 -7.97 10.85 -14.11
N PHE A 324 -6.66 11.06 -14.26
CA PHE A 324 -6.09 11.91 -15.29
C PHE A 324 -6.49 11.46 -16.69
N TYR A 325 -6.24 10.20 -17.06
CA TYR A 325 -6.59 9.70 -18.39
C TYR A 325 -8.10 9.65 -18.65
N ALA A 326 -8.92 9.55 -17.60
CA ALA A 326 -10.36 9.61 -17.72
C ALA A 326 -10.91 11.02 -18.02
N LYS A 327 -10.20 12.08 -17.59
CA LYS A 327 -10.68 13.47 -17.63
C LYS A 327 -9.99 14.34 -18.66
N VAL A 328 -8.78 14.00 -19.09
CA VAL A 328 -7.96 14.88 -19.93
C VAL A 328 -8.26 14.73 -21.43
N GLY A 329 -8.17 15.85 -22.15
CA GLY A 329 -8.36 15.91 -23.60
C GLY A 329 -7.15 15.41 -24.40
N TRP A 330 -7.19 15.59 -25.72
CA TRP A 330 -6.11 15.17 -26.61
C TRP A 330 -4.74 15.79 -26.26
N LYS A 331 -4.73 17.11 -26.02
CA LYS A 331 -3.53 17.83 -25.60
C LYS A 331 -3.49 17.85 -24.08
N TYR A 332 -2.87 16.83 -23.51
CA TYR A 332 -2.86 16.58 -22.05
C TYR A 332 -1.55 16.94 -21.35
N ILE A 333 -0.59 17.46 -22.11
CA ILE A 333 0.68 17.99 -21.60
C ILE A 333 0.72 19.44 -22.04
N GLU A 334 0.83 20.36 -21.09
CA GLU A 334 0.77 21.80 -21.36
C GLU A 334 2.14 22.41 -21.70
N ASP A 335 3.22 21.79 -21.23
CA ASP A 335 4.57 22.26 -21.54
C ASP A 335 5.02 21.87 -22.95
N GLU A 336 5.82 22.74 -23.54
CA GLU A 336 6.36 22.50 -24.88
C GLU A 336 7.37 21.35 -24.86
N PRO A 337 7.24 20.37 -25.76
CA PRO A 337 8.27 19.37 -25.97
C PRO A 337 9.62 20.03 -26.27
N PRO A 338 10.73 19.58 -25.67
CA PRO A 338 12.06 20.10 -25.97
C PRO A 338 12.38 20.08 -27.47
N ASN A 339 13.03 21.13 -27.98
CA ASN A 339 13.35 21.24 -29.42
C ASN A 339 14.10 20.04 -29.99
N HIS A 340 14.90 19.34 -29.17
CA HIS A 340 15.65 18.16 -29.58
C HIS A 340 14.80 16.88 -29.72
N LEU A 341 13.55 16.90 -29.25
CA LEU A 341 12.56 15.82 -29.39
C LEU A 341 11.54 16.09 -30.51
N LYS A 342 11.43 17.35 -30.97
CA LYS A 342 10.55 17.71 -32.07
C LYS A 342 10.96 17.01 -33.38
N PRO A 343 10.00 16.62 -34.24
CA PRO A 343 8.57 16.84 -34.09
C PRO A 343 7.87 15.80 -33.20
N THR A 344 6.89 16.26 -32.41
CA THR A 344 5.99 15.43 -31.61
C THR A 344 4.52 15.79 -31.85
N PRO A 345 3.55 14.95 -31.44
CA PRO A 345 2.12 15.27 -31.54
C PRO A 345 1.68 16.47 -30.67
N PHE A 346 2.51 16.92 -29.70
CA PHE A 346 2.17 17.99 -28.75
C PHE A 346 2.79 19.34 -29.11
N ASP A 347 3.60 19.42 -30.16
CA ASP A 347 4.30 20.65 -30.53
C ASP A 347 3.31 21.79 -30.80
N THR A 348 3.52 22.93 -30.15
CA THR A 348 2.73 24.14 -30.44
C THR A 348 3.35 25.00 -31.54
N PHE A 349 4.65 24.86 -31.79
CA PHE A 349 5.38 25.55 -32.85
C PHE A 349 6.55 24.69 -33.39
N PRO A 350 7.02 24.91 -34.63
CA PRO A 350 8.13 24.16 -35.21
C PRO A 350 9.46 24.38 -34.44
N ALA A 351 10.39 23.42 -34.53
CA ALA A 351 11.71 23.59 -33.94
C ALA A 351 12.47 24.77 -34.58
N LEU A 352 13.19 25.55 -33.77
CA LEU A 352 14.13 26.58 -34.22
C LEU A 352 15.28 25.91 -35.00
N SER A 353 15.12 25.81 -36.32
CA SER A 353 16.10 25.30 -37.30
C SER A 353 16.92 24.07 -36.85
N SER A 354 16.50 22.86 -37.23
CA SER A 354 17.48 21.77 -37.42
C SER A 354 17.08 20.82 -38.55
N GLU A 355 18.07 20.49 -39.36
CA GLU A 355 18.13 19.65 -40.56
C GLU A 355 17.81 18.17 -40.28
N ARG A 356 16.76 17.85 -39.51
CA ARG A 356 16.33 16.45 -39.36
C ARG A 356 15.42 16.06 -40.51
N SER A 357 15.89 15.13 -41.32
CA SER A 357 15.09 14.49 -42.36
C SER A 357 13.87 13.79 -41.74
N MET A 358 12.71 13.88 -42.38
CA MET A 358 11.48 13.16 -42.00
C MET A 358 11.71 11.65 -41.80
N ALA A 359 12.73 11.09 -42.48
CA ALA A 359 13.15 9.70 -42.32
C ALA A 359 13.79 9.39 -40.95
N ASP A 360 14.54 10.33 -40.36
CA ASP A 360 15.15 10.17 -39.04
C ASP A 360 14.11 10.31 -37.93
N THR A 361 13.10 11.17 -38.14
CA THR A 361 11.92 11.30 -37.28
C THR A 361 11.09 10.01 -37.25
N LEU A 362 10.78 9.42 -38.41
CA LEU A 362 10.04 8.16 -38.49
C LEU A 362 10.81 7.00 -37.85
N ARG A 363 12.14 6.97 -38.00
CA ARG A 363 13.00 5.97 -37.33
C ARG A 363 13.03 6.16 -35.81
N SER A 364 13.05 7.40 -35.33
CA SER A 364 12.97 7.68 -33.89
C SER A 364 11.61 7.27 -33.30
N TRP A 365 10.52 7.60 -33.98
CA TRP A 365 9.16 7.26 -33.54
C TRP A 365 8.91 5.74 -33.56
N ALA A 366 9.46 5.03 -34.54
CA ALA A 366 9.40 3.57 -34.61
C ALA A 366 10.38 2.85 -33.65
N GLY A 367 11.10 3.58 -32.79
CA GLY A 367 12.04 3.01 -31.81
C GLY A 367 13.36 2.47 -32.41
N ILE A 368 13.70 2.87 -33.64
CA ILE A 368 14.92 2.42 -34.37
C ILE A 368 16.13 3.31 -34.02
N HIS A 369 15.90 4.53 -33.55
CA HIS A 369 16.93 5.44 -33.04
C HIS A 369 16.43 6.16 -31.79
N ASN A 370 17.10 5.95 -30.65
CA ASN A 370 16.83 6.75 -29.46
C ASN A 370 17.67 8.02 -29.52
N PRO A 371 17.06 9.22 -29.58
CA PRO A 371 17.77 10.45 -29.29
C PRO A 371 18.46 10.31 -27.92
N LYS A 372 19.66 10.87 -27.75
CA LYS A 372 20.28 10.93 -26.42
C LYS A 372 19.33 11.67 -25.49
N ILE A 373 18.70 10.93 -24.57
CA ILE A 373 17.84 11.47 -23.51
C ILE A 373 18.75 12.34 -22.63
N THR A 374 18.55 13.66 -22.68
CA THR A 374 19.33 14.60 -21.88
C THR A 374 18.80 14.73 -20.46
N LYS A 375 17.48 14.61 -20.28
CA LYS A 375 16.83 14.58 -18.97
C LYS A 375 15.92 13.36 -18.86
N PRO A 376 15.83 12.70 -17.69
CA PRO A 376 14.92 11.56 -17.51
C PRO A 376 13.47 11.88 -17.86
N THR A 377 13.00 13.11 -17.63
CA THR A 377 11.64 13.55 -17.93
C THR A 377 11.37 13.64 -19.44
N ASP A 378 12.40 13.84 -20.27
CA ASP A 378 12.29 13.78 -21.75
C ASP A 378 11.83 12.40 -22.24
N SER A 379 12.03 11.35 -21.42
CA SER A 379 11.56 9.99 -21.74
C SER A 379 10.04 9.90 -21.89
N ILE A 380 9.26 10.79 -21.28
CA ILE A 380 7.80 10.74 -21.39
C ILE A 380 7.35 10.96 -22.85
N PHE A 381 8.08 11.78 -23.61
CA PHE A 381 7.76 12.04 -25.02
C PHE A 381 8.18 10.90 -25.96
N GLN A 382 8.97 9.93 -25.47
CA GLN A 382 9.43 8.78 -26.26
C GLN A 382 8.79 7.45 -25.82
N SER A 383 8.44 7.33 -24.53
CA SER A 383 8.02 6.08 -23.90
C SER A 383 6.58 6.09 -23.40
N ALA A 384 5.93 7.25 -23.29
CA ALA A 384 4.53 7.28 -22.89
C ALA A 384 3.68 6.60 -23.96
N VAL A 385 2.78 5.73 -23.53
CA VAL A 385 1.65 5.31 -24.35
C VAL A 385 0.87 6.58 -24.66
N PHE A 386 0.78 6.94 -25.94
CA PHE A 386 -0.02 8.06 -26.41
C PHE A 386 -1.40 7.55 -26.82
N PRO A 387 -2.40 7.51 -25.93
CA PRO A 387 -3.74 7.10 -26.33
C PRO A 387 -4.32 8.13 -27.30
N HIS A 388 -4.57 7.68 -28.53
CA HIS A 388 -4.97 8.53 -29.65
C HIS A 388 -6.49 8.67 -29.77
N THR A 389 -7.25 7.78 -29.14
CA THR A 389 -8.72 7.81 -29.14
C THR A 389 -9.26 7.93 -27.74
N ALA A 390 -10.48 8.45 -27.61
CA ALA A 390 -11.22 8.48 -26.34
C ALA A 390 -11.38 7.07 -25.74
N LEU A 391 -11.52 6.04 -26.60
CA LEU A 391 -11.58 4.64 -26.18
C LEU A 391 -10.24 4.15 -25.59
N ASP A 392 -9.12 4.47 -26.22
CA ASP A 392 -7.80 4.09 -25.72
C ASP A 392 -7.51 4.76 -24.37
N ARG A 393 -7.91 6.02 -24.20
CA ARG A 393 -7.81 6.75 -22.93
C ARG A 393 -8.65 6.12 -21.85
N TRP A 394 -9.90 5.79 -22.17
CA TRP A 394 -10.79 5.10 -21.26
C TRP A 394 -10.20 3.75 -20.82
N ASN A 395 -9.65 2.97 -21.76
CA ASN A 395 -8.99 1.71 -21.46
C ASN A 395 -7.76 1.89 -20.55
N LEU A 396 -6.92 2.90 -20.83
CA LEU A 396 -5.73 3.19 -20.04
C LEU A 396 -6.09 3.67 -18.63
N ALA A 397 -7.13 4.51 -18.51
CA ALA A 397 -7.69 4.92 -17.22
C ALA A 397 -8.16 3.71 -16.42
N LEU A 398 -8.95 2.84 -17.04
CA LEU A 398 -9.46 1.62 -16.42
C LEU A 398 -8.32 0.67 -16.00
N GLN A 399 -7.27 0.53 -16.80
CA GLN A 399 -6.11 -0.30 -16.46
C GLN A 399 -5.43 0.18 -15.19
N TRP A 400 -5.11 1.47 -15.09
CA TRP A 400 -4.48 2.03 -13.90
C TRP A 400 -5.36 1.93 -12.65
N LEU A 401 -6.65 2.21 -12.78
CA LEU A 401 -7.59 2.06 -11.67
C LEU A 401 -7.71 0.60 -11.22
N ASN A 402 -7.73 -0.35 -12.16
CA ASN A 402 -7.76 -1.77 -11.83
C ASN A 402 -6.49 -2.23 -11.10
N GLU A 403 -5.31 -1.72 -11.45
CA GLU A 403 -4.09 -1.99 -10.68
C GLU A 403 -4.23 -1.48 -9.24
N ALA A 404 -4.72 -0.26 -9.03
CA ALA A 404 -4.99 0.26 -7.68
C ALA A 404 -6.02 -0.59 -6.91
N CYS A 405 -7.07 -1.08 -7.59
CA CYS A 405 -8.08 -1.96 -7.01
C CYS A 405 -7.51 -3.31 -6.53
N LYS A 406 -6.46 -3.86 -7.17
CA LYS A 406 -5.79 -5.10 -6.71
C LYS A 406 -5.21 -4.95 -5.30
N TYR A 407 -4.77 -3.74 -4.95
CA TYR A 407 -4.25 -3.38 -3.63
C TYR A 407 -5.34 -2.85 -2.68
N THR A 408 -6.62 -2.97 -3.04
CA THR A 408 -7.75 -2.53 -2.21
C THR A 408 -7.72 -1.02 -1.88
N TYR A 409 -7.30 -0.19 -2.83
CA TYR A 409 -7.43 1.27 -2.72
C TYR A 409 -8.86 1.71 -3.03
N ALA A 410 -9.64 2.04 -2.00
CA ALA A 410 -11.09 2.24 -2.10
C ALA A 410 -11.55 3.31 -3.11
N PRO A 411 -10.89 4.50 -3.23
CA PRO A 411 -11.29 5.52 -4.20
C PRO A 411 -11.38 5.02 -5.64
N SER A 412 -10.49 4.11 -6.04
CA SER A 412 -10.48 3.57 -7.40
C SER A 412 -11.73 2.76 -7.73
N PHE A 413 -12.35 2.08 -6.76
CA PHE A 413 -13.58 1.32 -7.01
C PHE A 413 -14.75 2.24 -7.38
N LEU A 414 -14.85 3.42 -6.74
CA LEU A 414 -15.86 4.42 -7.08
C LEU A 414 -15.64 5.00 -8.47
N MET A 415 -14.40 5.37 -8.79
CA MET A 415 -14.04 5.91 -10.11
C MET A 415 -14.28 4.88 -11.23
N VAL A 416 -13.94 3.61 -11.02
CA VAL A 416 -14.23 2.54 -11.99
C VAL A 416 -15.74 2.39 -12.19
N ALA A 417 -16.54 2.46 -11.12
CA ALA A 417 -17.99 2.43 -11.27
C ALA A 417 -18.50 3.60 -12.13
N GLN A 418 -18.00 4.81 -11.89
CA GLN A 418 -18.35 6.00 -12.68
C GLN A 418 -17.96 5.85 -14.15
N LEU A 419 -16.79 5.27 -14.46
CA LEU A 419 -16.38 4.98 -15.85
C LEU A 419 -17.34 4.01 -16.56
N TYR A 420 -17.85 2.99 -15.86
CA TYR A 420 -18.83 2.05 -16.41
C TYR A 420 -20.23 2.67 -16.60
N MET A 421 -20.50 3.83 -15.97
CA MET A 421 -21.76 4.58 -16.12
C MET A 421 -21.72 5.59 -17.27
N GLN A 422 -20.57 5.84 -17.89
CA GLN A 422 -20.46 6.76 -19.01
C GLN A 422 -21.09 6.15 -20.26
N GLU A 423 -22.21 6.69 -20.74
CA GLU A 423 -22.88 6.23 -21.96
C GLU A 423 -22.12 6.62 -23.23
N SER A 424 -21.43 7.75 -23.21
CA SER A 424 -20.60 8.27 -24.30
C SER A 424 -19.18 8.58 -23.81
N LEU A 425 -18.24 8.55 -24.74
CA LEU A 425 -16.85 8.93 -24.52
C LEU A 425 -16.60 10.31 -25.11
N TRP A 426 -15.87 11.15 -24.39
CA TRP A 426 -15.62 12.53 -24.81
C TRP A 426 -14.78 12.58 -26.09
N SER A 427 -15.35 13.10 -27.18
CA SER A 427 -14.66 13.19 -28.49
C SER A 427 -13.46 14.13 -28.46
N GLY A 428 -13.43 15.11 -27.56
CA GLY A 428 -12.30 16.02 -27.35
C GLY A 428 -11.02 15.33 -26.85
N ALA A 429 -11.12 14.06 -26.44
CA ALA A 429 -9.98 13.22 -26.12
C ALA A 429 -9.31 12.60 -27.37
N ASN A 430 -9.97 12.64 -28.54
CA ASN A 430 -9.45 12.12 -29.79
C ASN A 430 -8.36 13.03 -30.38
N ALA A 431 -7.30 12.39 -30.87
CA ALA A 431 -6.26 13.07 -31.59
C ALA A 431 -6.75 13.67 -32.91
N PRO A 432 -6.50 14.96 -33.18
CA PRO A 432 -6.68 15.50 -34.52
C PRO A 432 -5.72 14.80 -35.46
N LYS A 433 -6.18 14.55 -36.69
CA LYS A 433 -5.40 13.87 -37.74
C LYS A 433 -4.07 14.57 -38.02
N SER A 434 -4.02 15.90 -37.91
CA SER A 434 -2.81 16.70 -38.07
C SER A 434 -1.72 16.33 -37.06
N ALA A 435 -2.09 16.04 -35.80
CA ALA A 435 -1.13 15.63 -34.79
C ALA A 435 -0.68 14.17 -34.97
N LEU A 436 -1.57 13.26 -35.38
CA LEU A 436 -1.23 11.86 -35.67
C LEU A 436 -0.31 11.71 -36.89
N SER A 437 -0.56 12.52 -37.93
CA SER A 437 0.25 12.54 -39.15
C SER A 437 1.50 13.43 -39.05
N LEU A 438 1.70 14.09 -37.90
CA LEU A 438 2.76 15.08 -37.68
C LEU A 438 2.80 16.16 -38.77
N SER A 439 1.63 16.56 -39.28
CA SER A 439 1.52 17.62 -40.29
C SER A 439 1.76 19.00 -39.67
N ASN A 440 2.14 19.98 -40.48
CA ASN A 440 2.38 21.36 -40.01
C ASN A 440 1.10 22.04 -39.50
N GLU A 441 -0.08 21.53 -39.85
CA GLU A 441 -1.38 22.05 -39.40
C GLU A 441 -1.59 21.85 -37.88
N ARG A 442 -0.77 21.02 -37.22
CA ARG A 442 -0.84 20.83 -35.76
C ARG A 442 -0.37 22.05 -34.97
N TYR A 443 0.55 22.86 -35.49
CA TYR A 443 1.15 23.97 -34.75
C TYR A 443 0.17 25.10 -34.53
N ASP A 444 0.03 25.58 -33.30
CA ASP A 444 -0.82 26.71 -32.94
C ASP A 444 -0.15 28.06 -33.26
N TYR A 445 1.18 28.09 -33.30
CA TYR A 445 2.02 29.26 -33.61
C TYR A 445 3.01 28.93 -34.72
N ALA A 446 3.39 29.95 -35.52
CA ALA A 446 4.31 29.76 -36.64
C ALA A 446 5.78 29.67 -36.21
N SER A 447 6.12 30.25 -35.06
CA SER A 447 7.48 30.25 -34.50
C SER A 447 7.47 30.39 -32.98
N THR A 448 8.64 30.27 -32.35
CA THR A 448 8.83 30.57 -30.92
C THR A 448 8.49 32.04 -30.62
N ASP A 449 8.95 32.96 -31.47
CA ASP A 449 8.72 34.40 -31.31
C ASP A 449 7.22 34.73 -31.38
N ASP A 450 6.48 34.07 -32.27
CA ASP A 450 5.03 34.23 -32.37
C ASP A 450 4.29 33.70 -31.13
N ARG A 451 4.78 32.61 -30.51
CA ARG A 451 4.22 32.12 -29.25
C ARG A 451 4.47 33.11 -28.11
N GLU A 452 5.69 33.64 -28.00
CA GLU A 452 6.04 34.64 -26.99
C GLU A 452 5.26 35.96 -27.18
N ALA A 453 4.92 36.31 -28.41
CA ALA A 453 4.08 37.44 -28.76
C ALA A 453 2.56 37.13 -28.76
N GLU A 454 2.16 35.90 -28.43
CA GLU A 454 0.78 35.39 -28.46
C GLU A 454 0.07 35.55 -29.82
N ILE A 455 0.83 35.52 -30.92
CA ILE A 455 0.34 35.63 -32.30
C ILE A 455 0.03 34.23 -32.85
N ALA A 456 -1.20 33.76 -32.64
CA ALA A 456 -1.64 32.45 -33.14
C ALA A 456 -1.85 32.43 -34.66
N ILE A 457 -1.67 31.26 -35.28
CA ILE A 457 -2.04 31.02 -36.69
C ILE A 457 -3.57 31.06 -36.79
N ASP A 458 -4.09 31.82 -37.77
CA ASP A 458 -5.53 31.83 -38.06
C ASP A 458 -5.96 30.45 -38.58
N LYS A 459 -6.64 29.68 -37.74
CA LYS A 459 -7.14 28.34 -38.04
C LYS A 459 -8.67 28.34 -38.02
N PRO A 460 -9.32 27.64 -38.97
CA PRO A 460 -10.74 27.36 -38.85
C PRO A 460 -10.99 26.60 -37.54
N ARG A 461 -11.97 27.06 -36.77
CA ARG A 461 -12.35 26.41 -35.52
C ARG A 461 -12.72 24.95 -35.81
N PRO A 462 -12.11 23.96 -35.15
CA PRO A 462 -12.45 22.56 -35.38
C PRO A 462 -13.93 22.36 -35.08
N GLU A 463 -14.63 21.68 -36.00
CA GLU A 463 -16.00 21.23 -35.74
C GLU A 463 -15.97 20.23 -34.59
N LEU A 464 -16.86 20.41 -33.60
CA LEU A 464 -16.98 19.50 -32.48
C LEU A 464 -17.60 18.19 -33.00
N GLU A 465 -16.79 17.13 -33.06
CA GLU A 465 -17.30 15.79 -33.33
C GLU A 465 -18.24 15.37 -32.19
N PRO A 466 -19.39 14.73 -32.49
CA PRO A 466 -20.26 14.20 -31.46
C PRO A 466 -19.54 13.12 -30.64
N ASP A 467 -19.83 13.05 -29.35
CA ASP A 467 -19.26 12.04 -28.45
C ASP A 467 -19.66 10.63 -28.90
N PRO A 468 -18.70 9.73 -29.23
CA PRO A 468 -19.02 8.35 -29.59
C PRO A 468 -19.61 7.58 -28.41
N PRO A 469 -20.47 6.57 -28.65
CA PRO A 469 -20.98 5.72 -27.57
C PRO A 469 -19.84 4.93 -26.90
N ASN A 470 -19.94 4.72 -25.60
CA ASN A 470 -18.99 3.91 -24.84
C ASN A 470 -19.31 2.41 -25.01
N PRO A 471 -18.44 1.62 -25.66
CA PRO A 471 -18.70 0.19 -25.89
C PRO A 471 -18.65 -0.64 -24.59
N TYR A 472 -18.12 -0.08 -23.50
CA TYR A 472 -18.00 -0.75 -22.22
C TYR A 472 -19.03 -0.28 -21.19
N TYR A 473 -19.94 0.63 -21.55
CA TYR A 473 -21.03 1.04 -20.67
C TYR A 473 -21.77 -0.19 -20.12
N SER A 474 -21.85 -0.28 -18.79
CA SER A 474 -22.46 -1.44 -18.12
C SER A 474 -22.88 -1.10 -16.70
N ILE A 475 -24.19 -0.94 -16.51
CA ILE A 475 -24.81 -0.75 -15.19
C ILE A 475 -24.47 -1.92 -14.25
N GLU A 476 -24.45 -3.16 -14.75
CA GLU A 476 -24.13 -4.34 -13.93
C GLU A 476 -22.71 -4.27 -13.38
N ASN A 477 -21.73 -3.89 -14.22
CA ASN A 477 -20.36 -3.69 -13.77
C ASN A 477 -20.28 -2.52 -12.79
N ALA A 478 -20.92 -1.38 -13.07
CA ALA A 478 -20.96 -0.24 -12.16
C ALA A 478 -21.46 -0.66 -10.76
N LYS A 479 -22.58 -1.39 -10.68
CA LYS A 479 -23.13 -1.93 -9.42
C LYS A 479 -22.16 -2.88 -8.71
N ARG A 480 -21.44 -3.72 -9.46
CA ARG A 480 -20.42 -4.63 -8.91
C ARG A 480 -19.27 -3.88 -8.25
N TRP A 481 -18.83 -2.77 -8.85
CA TRP A 481 -17.77 -1.92 -8.30
C TRP A 481 -18.25 -1.07 -7.12
N LEU A 482 -19.45 -0.50 -7.19
CA LEU A 482 -20.09 0.20 -6.05
C LEU A 482 -20.23 -0.69 -4.82
N ARG A 483 -20.57 -1.97 -5.01
CA ARG A 483 -20.59 -2.98 -3.93
C ARG A 483 -19.28 -3.02 -3.14
N GLN A 484 -18.15 -2.87 -3.81
CA GLN A 484 -16.84 -2.88 -3.16
C GLN A 484 -16.62 -1.65 -2.29
N VAL A 485 -17.11 -0.48 -2.69
CA VAL A 485 -17.09 0.74 -1.86
C VAL A 485 -17.87 0.52 -0.56
N PHE A 486 -19.05 -0.09 -0.64
CA PHE A 486 -19.83 -0.45 0.55
C PHE A 486 -19.11 -1.47 1.45
N TYR A 487 -18.42 -2.45 0.87
CA TYR A 487 -17.61 -3.39 1.63
C TYR A 487 -16.40 -2.73 2.32
N ALA A 488 -15.74 -1.77 1.66
CA ALA A 488 -14.66 -0.99 2.26
C ALA A 488 -15.15 -0.21 3.49
N HIS A 489 -16.29 0.46 3.36
CA HIS A 489 -16.94 1.17 4.48
C HIS A 489 -17.32 0.23 5.62
N GLN A 490 -17.90 -0.93 5.28
CA GLN A 490 -18.25 -1.94 6.28
C GLN A 490 -17.01 -2.46 7.02
N ALA A 491 -15.90 -2.71 6.31
CA ALA A 491 -14.63 -3.11 6.91
C ALA A 491 -14.10 -2.04 7.89
N HIS A 492 -14.16 -0.76 7.51
CA HIS A 492 -13.79 0.36 8.38
C HIS A 492 -14.65 0.38 9.67
N ARG A 493 -15.97 0.27 9.54
CA ARG A 493 -16.88 0.21 10.71
C ARG A 493 -16.62 -0.99 11.62
N TYR A 494 -16.22 -2.13 11.07
CA TYR A 494 -15.85 -3.30 11.87
C TYR A 494 -14.63 -3.02 12.75
N ILE A 495 -13.63 -2.29 12.26
CA ILE A 495 -12.46 -1.88 13.05
C ILE A 495 -12.89 -1.02 14.23
N ASP A 496 -13.69 0.00 13.97
CA ASP A 496 -14.16 0.92 15.02
C ASP A 496 -14.94 0.18 16.10
N GLN A 497 -15.82 -0.73 15.69
CA GLN A 497 -16.56 -1.58 16.61
C GLN A 497 -15.63 -2.51 17.40
N ALA A 498 -14.63 -3.11 16.76
CA ALA A 498 -13.66 -3.99 17.41
C ALA A 498 -12.81 -3.22 18.44
N LYS A 499 -12.30 -2.04 18.07
CA LYS A 499 -11.60 -1.10 18.96
C LYS A 499 -12.47 -0.70 20.15
N ALA A 500 -13.73 -0.31 19.90
CA ALA A 500 -14.67 0.07 20.96
C ALA A 500 -15.01 -1.10 21.91
N GLN A 501 -15.25 -2.31 21.36
CA GLN A 501 -15.51 -3.50 22.16
C GLN A 501 -14.31 -3.88 23.02
N TYR A 502 -13.09 -3.80 22.46
CA TYR A 502 -11.88 -4.05 23.22
C TYR A 502 -11.68 -3.01 24.33
N ALA A 503 -11.84 -1.72 24.03
CA ALA A 503 -11.76 -0.66 25.03
C ALA A 503 -12.78 -0.89 26.17
N SER A 504 -14.00 -1.32 25.83
CA SER A 504 -15.04 -1.68 26.81
C SER A 504 -14.65 -2.90 27.66
N LYS A 505 -14.16 -3.98 27.05
CA LYS A 505 -13.69 -5.18 27.78
C LYS A 505 -12.49 -4.87 28.69
N ARG A 506 -11.58 -4.00 28.23
CA ARG A 506 -10.44 -3.51 29.02
C ARG A 506 -10.90 -2.71 30.24
N ARG A 507 -11.85 -1.78 30.08
CA ARG A 507 -12.45 -1.04 31.20
C ARG A 507 -13.14 -1.96 32.22
N ARG A 508 -13.69 -3.09 31.76
CA ARG A 508 -14.33 -4.12 32.60
C ARG A 508 -13.33 -5.13 33.19
N GLY A 509 -12.04 -5.01 32.93
CA GLY A 509 -11.01 -5.97 33.38
C GLY A 509 -11.13 -7.36 32.75
N LEU A 510 -11.90 -7.51 31.67
CA LEU A 510 -12.12 -8.79 30.98
C LEU A 510 -11.03 -9.13 29.96
N THR A 511 -10.14 -8.18 29.67
CA THR A 511 -8.97 -8.38 28.80
C THR A 511 -7.73 -7.97 29.57
N SER A 512 -6.66 -8.76 29.47
CA SER A 512 -5.36 -8.43 30.07
C SER A 512 -4.81 -7.14 29.46
N ALA A 513 -4.14 -6.33 30.28
CA ALA A 513 -3.40 -5.14 29.83
C ALA A 513 -2.28 -5.46 28.81
N ALA A 514 -1.90 -6.75 28.69
CA ALA A 514 -0.87 -7.24 27.77
C ALA A 514 -1.37 -7.58 26.35
N THR A 515 -2.69 -7.61 26.13
CA THR A 515 -3.27 -7.84 24.78
C THR A 515 -3.21 -6.54 24.01
N ASP A 516 -2.60 -6.53 22.83
CA ASP A 516 -2.42 -5.29 22.08
C ASP A 516 -3.68 -4.86 21.31
N GLU A 517 -3.78 -3.59 20.94
CA GLU A 517 -4.85 -3.12 20.05
C GLU A 517 -4.64 -3.63 18.62
N ASP A 518 -3.39 -3.77 18.18
CA ASP A 518 -3.05 -4.32 16.87
C ASP A 518 -3.32 -5.84 16.77
N ASP A 519 -3.28 -6.56 17.90
CA ASP A 519 -3.67 -7.98 17.97
C ASP A 519 -5.15 -8.16 17.55
N ILE A 520 -5.99 -7.14 17.74
CA ILE A 520 -7.42 -7.14 17.38
C ILE A 520 -7.62 -7.02 15.86
N ILE A 521 -6.70 -6.32 15.20
CA ILE A 521 -6.76 -6.00 13.76
C ILE A 521 -6.00 -7.04 12.93
N SER A 522 -5.31 -7.99 13.57
CA SER A 522 -4.59 -9.07 12.88
C SER A 522 -5.50 -9.90 11.96
N GLU A 523 -4.97 -10.31 10.81
CA GLU A 523 -5.68 -11.16 9.83
C GLU A 523 -6.23 -12.44 10.47
N GLN A 524 -5.52 -12.97 11.46
CA GLN A 524 -5.91 -14.15 12.24
C GLN A 524 -7.16 -13.88 13.10
N ALA A 525 -7.25 -12.70 13.73
CA ALA A 525 -8.45 -12.26 14.47
C ALA A 525 -9.64 -12.05 13.52
N MET A 526 -9.36 -11.60 12.30
CA MET A 526 -10.35 -11.33 11.24
C MET A 526 -10.68 -12.54 10.36
N SER A 527 -10.11 -13.72 10.64
CA SER A 527 -10.30 -14.95 9.86
C SER A 527 -11.77 -15.41 9.76
N ARG A 528 -12.62 -14.98 10.70
CA ARG A 528 -14.05 -15.28 10.74
C ARG A 528 -14.92 -14.36 9.88
N LEU A 529 -14.37 -13.24 9.38
CA LEU A 529 -15.09 -12.33 8.51
C LEU A 529 -15.25 -12.92 7.09
N PRO A 530 -16.33 -12.58 6.37
CA PRO A 530 -16.47 -12.90 4.95
C PRO A 530 -15.26 -12.39 4.16
N PHE A 531 -14.88 -13.12 3.10
CA PHE A 531 -13.72 -12.78 2.27
C PHE A 531 -13.77 -11.33 1.74
N ASP A 532 -14.95 -10.88 1.32
CA ASP A 532 -15.18 -9.53 0.80
C ASP A 532 -14.86 -8.40 1.76
N ILE A 533 -14.94 -8.67 3.06
CA ILE A 533 -14.57 -7.74 4.13
C ILE A 533 -13.13 -7.97 4.55
N ARG A 534 -12.71 -9.23 4.68
CA ARG A 534 -11.37 -9.62 5.14
C ARG A 534 -10.25 -9.08 4.23
N LYS A 535 -10.48 -9.01 2.91
CA LYS A 535 -9.44 -8.54 1.97
C LYS A 535 -8.97 -7.11 2.21
N TRP A 536 -9.82 -6.24 2.78
CA TRP A 536 -9.50 -4.84 3.10
C TRP A 536 -8.52 -4.69 4.28
N PHE A 537 -8.14 -5.79 4.92
CA PHE A 537 -7.15 -5.83 5.99
C PHE A 537 -5.78 -6.33 5.50
N ARG A 538 -5.66 -6.72 4.23
CA ARG A 538 -4.43 -7.29 3.67
C ARG A 538 -3.30 -6.27 3.58
N PHE A 539 -3.63 -5.02 3.26
CA PHE A 539 -2.67 -3.93 3.06
C PHE A 539 -3.03 -2.74 3.99
N PRO A 540 -2.67 -2.79 5.28
CA PRO A 540 -2.96 -1.70 6.23
C PRO A 540 -2.46 -0.33 5.77
N GLU A 541 -1.27 -0.29 5.19
CA GLU A 541 -0.62 0.92 4.66
C GLU A 541 -1.44 1.57 3.54
N VAL A 542 -2.06 0.78 2.66
CA VAL A 542 -2.93 1.30 1.60
C VAL A 542 -4.24 1.82 2.18
N ARG A 543 -4.76 1.16 3.22
CA ARG A 543 -5.97 1.63 3.92
C ARG A 543 -5.75 2.98 4.59
N GLU A 544 -4.60 3.17 5.24
CA GLU A 544 -4.23 4.45 5.87
C GLU A 544 -4.25 5.62 4.87
N MET A 545 -3.96 5.37 3.58
CA MET A 545 -3.99 6.39 2.53
C MET A 545 -5.38 6.97 2.23
N TYR A 546 -6.47 6.25 2.50
CA TYR A 546 -7.85 6.71 2.20
C TYR A 546 -8.80 6.64 3.41
N GLU A 547 -8.32 6.25 4.59
CA GLU A 547 -9.18 6.05 5.77
C GLU A 547 -9.96 7.32 6.13
N ALA A 548 -9.38 8.51 5.95
CA ALA A 548 -10.06 9.77 6.18
C ALA A 548 -11.19 10.09 5.16
N GLU A 549 -11.13 9.49 3.97
CA GLU A 549 -12.04 9.73 2.85
C GLU A 549 -13.15 8.67 2.76
N ILE A 550 -13.09 7.60 3.56
CA ILE A 550 -14.00 6.46 3.40
C ILE A 550 -15.48 6.81 3.60
N GLU A 551 -15.78 7.77 4.48
CA GLU A 551 -17.14 8.23 4.70
C GLU A 551 -17.64 9.05 3.51
N SER A 552 -16.82 9.96 2.94
CA SER A 552 -17.21 10.70 1.73
C SER A 552 -17.43 9.78 0.54
N LEU A 553 -16.54 8.78 0.35
CA LEU A 553 -16.70 7.77 -0.71
C LEU A 553 -18.01 6.98 -0.55
N TYR A 554 -18.36 6.62 0.69
CA TYR A 554 -19.64 5.97 0.99
C TYR A 554 -20.84 6.88 0.65
N GLN A 555 -20.78 8.16 1.02
CA GLN A 555 -21.86 9.11 0.69
C GLN A 555 -21.99 9.34 -0.82
N ASP A 556 -20.88 9.38 -1.57
CA ASP A 556 -20.91 9.52 -3.02
C ASP A 556 -21.49 8.26 -3.69
N ALA A 557 -21.09 7.06 -3.24
CA ALA A 557 -21.67 5.81 -3.71
C ALA A 557 -23.17 5.70 -3.37
N LYS A 558 -23.57 6.16 -2.17
CA LYS A 558 -24.96 6.25 -1.74
C LYS A 558 -25.75 7.16 -2.67
N ARG A 559 -25.27 8.38 -2.90
CA ARG A 559 -25.90 9.37 -3.78
C ARG A 559 -26.13 8.81 -5.17
N LEU A 560 -25.10 8.20 -5.78
CA LEU A 560 -25.23 7.55 -7.09
C LEU A 560 -26.30 6.47 -7.11
N CYS A 561 -26.35 5.60 -6.09
CA CYS A 561 -27.37 4.56 -6.00
C CYS A 561 -28.79 5.13 -5.81
N ASP A 562 -28.94 6.21 -5.04
CA ASP A 562 -30.24 6.83 -4.76
C ASP A 562 -30.78 7.61 -5.97
N GLU A 563 -29.91 8.32 -6.69
CA GLU A 563 -30.23 9.04 -7.92
C GLU A 563 -30.71 8.08 -9.01
N GLU A 564 -30.02 6.95 -9.16
CA GLU A 564 -30.33 5.94 -10.18
C GLU A 564 -31.38 4.90 -9.73
N GLY A 565 -31.80 4.93 -8.45
CA GLY A 565 -32.74 3.96 -7.89
C GLY A 565 -32.20 2.52 -7.83
N TRP A 566 -30.90 2.36 -7.58
CA TRP A 566 -30.20 1.08 -7.61
C TRP A 566 -30.08 0.43 -6.24
N ASP A 567 -30.74 -0.73 -6.09
CA ASP A 567 -30.42 -1.65 -5.01
C ASP A 567 -29.14 -2.43 -5.34
N ILE A 568 -28.26 -2.53 -4.35
CA ILE A 568 -26.99 -3.26 -4.45
C ILE A 568 -27.10 -4.55 -3.65
N PHE A 569 -26.95 -5.67 -4.34
CA PHE A 569 -27.01 -7.02 -3.78
C PHE A 569 -25.62 -7.66 -3.82
N ASN A 570 -25.40 -8.66 -2.99
CA ASN A 570 -24.27 -9.58 -3.03
C ASN A 570 -24.44 -10.70 -4.06
N ASP A 571 -23.39 -11.50 -4.25
CA ASP A 571 -23.43 -12.67 -5.14
C ASP A 571 -24.40 -13.76 -4.64
N ASP A 572 -24.71 -13.78 -3.34
CA ASP A 572 -25.71 -14.67 -2.74
C ASP A 572 -27.14 -14.08 -2.74
N GLY A 573 -27.32 -12.89 -3.31
CA GLY A 573 -28.60 -12.17 -3.37
C GLY A 573 -28.96 -11.41 -2.09
N SER A 574 -28.09 -11.37 -1.07
CA SER A 574 -28.31 -10.53 0.11
C SER A 574 -28.13 -9.05 -0.19
N VAL A 575 -28.94 -8.19 0.44
CA VAL A 575 -28.89 -6.73 0.21
C VAL A 575 -27.69 -6.12 0.93
N VAL A 576 -26.85 -5.40 0.19
CA VAL A 576 -25.75 -4.57 0.72
C VAL A 576 -26.23 -3.16 0.98
N TYR A 577 -26.92 -2.60 -0.01
CA TYR A 577 -27.49 -1.26 0.04
C TYR A 577 -28.84 -1.25 -0.65
N LYS A 578 -29.79 -0.50 -0.09
CA LYS A 578 -31.12 -0.32 -0.65
C LYS A 578 -31.33 1.16 -0.94
N ALA A 579 -31.64 1.49 -2.19
CA ALA A 579 -31.81 2.87 -2.59
C ALA A 579 -33.00 3.53 -1.87
N GLU A 580 -32.76 4.70 -1.30
CA GLU A 580 -33.81 5.51 -0.70
C GLU A 580 -34.46 6.31 -1.83
N VAL A 581 -35.57 5.78 -2.39
CA VAL A 581 -36.26 6.45 -3.50
C VAL A 581 -36.60 7.89 -3.11
N THR A 582 -35.90 8.85 -3.71
CA THR A 582 -36.10 10.27 -3.49
C THR A 582 -37.53 10.65 -3.89
N ARG A 583 -38.11 11.60 -3.16
CA ARG A 583 -39.50 12.07 -3.37
C ARG A 583 -39.74 12.56 -4.81
N GLU A 584 -38.69 12.96 -5.51
CA GLU A 584 -38.69 13.43 -6.90
C GLU A 584 -38.72 12.28 -7.91
N ALA A 585 -37.94 11.21 -7.71
CA ALA A 585 -38.02 9.99 -8.54
C ALA A 585 -39.41 9.32 -8.44
N LYS A 586 -40.01 9.34 -7.24
CA LYS A 586 -41.41 8.91 -7.03
C LYS A 586 -42.44 9.79 -7.75
N ARG A 587 -42.14 11.08 -7.97
CA ARG A 587 -43.02 12.00 -8.73
C ARG A 587 -42.85 11.82 -10.23
N ALA A 588 -41.61 11.69 -10.72
CA ALA A 588 -41.31 11.44 -12.13
C ALA A 588 -41.93 10.12 -12.63
N ALA A 589 -41.81 9.04 -11.84
CA ALA A 589 -42.41 7.74 -12.13
C ALA A 589 -43.95 7.69 -11.99
N ALA A 590 -44.56 8.72 -11.40
CA ALA A 590 -46.02 8.85 -11.29
C ALA A 590 -46.61 9.81 -12.35
N SER A 591 -45.76 10.48 -13.13
CA SER A 591 -46.14 11.45 -14.17
C SER A 591 -45.85 10.99 -15.60
N GLY A 592 -45.18 9.84 -15.78
CA GLY A 592 -45.11 9.09 -17.04
C GLY A 592 -45.98 7.84 -16.94
#